data_AF-A0A0E9XMB1-F1
#
_entry.id   AF-A0A0E9XMB1-F1
#
_cell.length_a   1.000
_cell.length_b   1.000
_cell.length_c   1.000
_cell.angle_alpha   90.00
_cell.angle_beta   90.00
_cell.angle_gamma   90.00
#
_symmetry.space_group_name_H-M   'P 1'
#
loop_
_entity.id
_entity.type
_entity.pdbx_description
1 polymer ?
#
loop_
_entity_poly.entity_id
_entity_poly.type
_entity_poly.pdbx_seq_one_letter_code
_entity_poly.pdbx_strand_id
1 'polypeptide(L)'
;MVESGYNYSTDTLPDPAVWEQMLNKSPIKHVTQVKTPVLLTLGEDDKRVPNKQGMEYYRALKALQVPVRLLWYPGNNHSLSKVDAESDGFMNIALWVIQHLSL
;
A
#
# COMPACT_ATOMS: atom_id res chain seq x y z
N MET A 1 -19.22 -3.14 9.03
CA MET A 1 -18.25 -2.29 9.75
C MET A 1 -17.09 -2.04 8.81
N VAL A 2 -16.63 -0.79 8.66
CA VAL A 2 -15.40 -0.49 7.89
C VAL A 2 -14.17 -0.91 8.71
N GLU A 3 -13.00 -1.04 8.06
CA GLU A 3 -11.74 -1.46 8.69
C GLU A 3 -11.33 -0.58 9.90
N SER A 4 -11.83 0.65 9.96
CA SER A 4 -11.60 1.59 11.05
C SER A 4 -12.56 1.45 12.25
N GLY A 5 -13.43 0.45 12.26
CA GLY A 5 -14.30 0.10 13.39
C GLY A 5 -15.67 0.78 13.38
N TYR A 6 -15.97 1.63 12.39
CA TYR A 6 -17.26 2.33 12.30
C TYR A 6 -18.30 1.50 11.53
N ASN A 7 -19.58 1.79 11.77
CA ASN A 7 -20.66 1.21 10.98
C ASN A 7 -20.57 1.70 9.53
N TYR A 8 -20.75 0.77 8.60
CA TYR A 8 -20.79 1.07 7.17
C TYR A 8 -22.24 1.00 6.72
N SER A 9 -22.66 1.98 5.93
CA SER A 9 -23.99 2.03 5.30
C SER A 9 -23.80 2.39 3.84
N THR A 10 -24.54 1.72 2.95
CA THR A 10 -24.57 2.07 1.52
C THR A 10 -25.52 3.23 1.23
N ASP A 11 -26.44 3.52 2.15
CA ASP A 11 -27.55 4.45 1.93
C ASP A 11 -27.22 5.86 2.42
N THR A 12 -26.12 6.00 3.17
CA THR A 12 -25.73 7.26 3.80
C THR A 12 -24.24 7.48 3.68
N LEU A 13 -23.86 8.74 3.43
CA LEU A 13 -22.46 9.16 3.52
C LEU A 13 -22.00 9.11 4.99
N PRO A 14 -20.72 8.77 5.25
CA PRO A 14 -20.17 8.87 6.60
C PRO A 14 -20.19 10.32 7.08
N ASP A 15 -20.39 10.50 8.39
CA ASP A 15 -20.29 11.80 9.06
C ASP A 15 -18.91 12.44 8.80
N PRO A 16 -18.81 13.76 8.50
CA PRO A 16 -17.53 14.45 8.35
C PRO A 16 -16.52 14.20 9.47
N ALA A 17 -16.96 14.07 10.73
CA ALA A 17 -16.10 13.76 11.86
C ALA A 17 -15.54 12.33 11.80
N VAL A 18 -16.30 11.38 11.25
CA VAL A 18 -15.82 10.01 10.98
C VAL A 18 -14.80 10.02 9.83
N TRP A 19 -15.08 10.77 8.77
CA TRP A 19 -14.14 10.98 7.67
C TRP A 19 -12.79 11.54 8.14
N GLU A 20 -12.83 12.57 8.98
CA GLU A 20 -11.63 13.17 9.55
C GLU A 20 -10.83 12.14 10.38
N GLN A 21 -11.51 11.32 11.18
CA GLN A 21 -10.87 10.25 11.95
C GLN A 21 -10.24 9.19 11.05
N MET A 22 -10.89 8.79 9.95
CA MET A 22 -10.31 7.88 8.96
C MET A 22 -9.08 8.48 8.27
N LEU A 23 -9.15 9.75 7.87
CA LEU A 23 -8.05 10.45 7.23
C LEU A 23 -6.86 10.63 8.20
N ASN A 24 -7.10 10.92 9.47
CA ASN A 24 -6.06 11.00 10.50
C ASN A 24 -5.28 9.70 10.68
N LYS A 25 -5.92 8.56 10.44
CA LYS A 25 -5.32 7.21 10.51
C LYS A 25 -4.73 6.76 9.16
N SER A 26 -4.97 7.48 8.07
CA SER A 26 -4.53 7.10 6.73
C SER A 26 -3.04 7.40 6.52
N PRO A 27 -2.20 6.43 6.11
CA PRO A 27 -0.76 6.64 5.92
C PRO A 27 -0.41 7.76 4.93
N ILE A 28 -1.22 7.92 3.87
CA ILE A 28 -1.01 8.96 2.86
C ILE A 28 -1.02 10.38 3.44
N LYS A 29 -1.77 10.64 4.52
CA LYS A 29 -1.80 11.93 5.21
C LYS A 29 -0.41 12.30 5.77
N HIS A 30 0.36 11.30 6.17
CA HIS A 30 1.65 11.45 6.85
C HIS A 30 2.84 11.16 5.94
N VAL A 31 2.63 11.06 4.61
CA VAL A 31 3.65 10.63 3.65
C VAL A 31 4.92 11.50 3.68
N THR A 32 4.80 12.78 4.03
CA THR A 32 5.93 13.72 4.18
C THR A 32 6.88 13.38 5.33
N GLN A 33 6.46 12.52 6.27
CA GLN A 33 7.27 12.09 7.40
C GLN A 33 8.06 10.80 7.10
N VAL A 34 7.80 10.14 5.98
CA VAL A 34 8.45 8.89 5.60
C VAL A 34 9.89 9.17 5.18
N LYS A 35 10.84 8.50 5.83
CA LYS A 35 12.28 8.58 5.52
C LYS A 35 12.89 7.22 5.18
N THR A 36 12.25 6.15 5.65
CA THR A 36 12.70 4.77 5.42
C THR A 36 12.48 4.39 3.96
N PRO A 37 13.44 3.72 3.30
CA PRO A 37 13.22 3.11 1.99
C PRO A 37 12.01 2.17 1.98
N VAL A 38 11.11 2.32 0.99
CA VAL A 38 9.85 1.57 0.92
C VAL A 38 9.80 0.66 -0.31
N LEU A 39 9.47 -0.62 -0.09
CA LEU A 39 9.06 -1.55 -1.14
C LEU A 39 7.54 -1.77 -1.05
N LEU A 40 6.84 -1.60 -2.16
CA LEU A 40 5.41 -1.89 -2.30
C LEU A 40 5.21 -3.10 -3.22
N THR A 41 4.31 -4.01 -2.85
CA THR A 41 3.91 -5.18 -3.65
C THR A 41 2.39 -5.17 -3.83
N LEU A 42 1.92 -5.10 -5.07
CA LEU A 42 0.50 -4.90 -5.39
C LEU A 42 0.01 -5.93 -6.41
N GLY A 43 -1.19 -6.46 -6.20
CA GLY A 43 -1.90 -7.25 -7.20
C GLY A 43 -2.71 -6.36 -8.13
N GLU A 44 -2.71 -6.63 -9.43
CA GLU A 44 -3.55 -5.90 -10.39
C GLU A 44 -5.05 -6.06 -10.08
N ASP A 45 -5.47 -7.26 -9.72
CA ASP A 45 -6.87 -7.64 -9.55
C ASP A 45 -7.29 -7.72 -8.07
N ASP A 46 -6.57 -7.03 -7.16
CA ASP A 46 -6.91 -7.04 -5.74
C ASP A 46 -8.33 -6.50 -5.51
N LYS A 47 -9.21 -7.36 -4.99
CA LYS A 47 -10.62 -7.06 -4.72
C LYS A 47 -10.87 -6.58 -3.29
N ARG A 48 -9.88 -6.65 -2.41
CA ARG A 48 -9.96 -6.22 -1.01
C ARG A 48 -9.42 -4.81 -0.86
N VAL A 49 -8.23 -4.57 -1.39
CA VAL A 49 -7.53 -3.28 -1.27
C VAL A 49 -7.26 -2.73 -2.67
N PRO A 50 -7.87 -1.60 -3.07
CA PRO A 50 -7.65 -1.02 -4.39
C PRO A 50 -6.18 -0.67 -4.62
N ASN A 51 -5.55 -1.30 -5.63
CA ASN A 51 -4.14 -1.10 -5.97
C ASN A 51 -3.77 0.37 -6.26
N LYS A 52 -4.73 1.17 -6.75
CA LYS A 52 -4.55 2.60 -7.03
C LYS A 52 -4.04 3.38 -5.82
N GLN A 53 -4.46 3.03 -4.61
CA GLN A 53 -3.97 3.69 -3.38
C GLN A 53 -2.47 3.45 -3.18
N GLY A 54 -1.98 2.25 -3.47
CA GLY A 54 -0.55 1.94 -3.45
C GLY A 54 0.22 2.69 -4.54
N MET A 55 -0.35 2.82 -5.74
CA MET A 55 0.24 3.61 -6.83
C MET A 55 0.36 5.11 -6.48
N GLU A 56 -0.66 5.67 -5.83
CA GLU A 56 -0.67 7.04 -5.33
C GLU A 56 0.41 7.25 -4.26
N TYR A 57 0.52 6.32 -3.31
CA TYR A 57 1.55 6.35 -2.27
C TYR A 57 2.97 6.25 -2.87
N TYR A 58 3.19 5.36 -3.83
CA TYR A 58 4.44 5.26 -4.60
C TYR A 58 4.83 6.60 -5.22
N ARG A 59 3.89 7.24 -5.93
CA ARG A 59 4.13 8.53 -6.60
C ARG A 59 4.46 9.64 -5.61
N ALA A 60 3.76 9.69 -4.48
CA ALA A 60 4.01 10.66 -3.43
C ALA A 60 5.42 10.49 -2.82
N LEU A 61 5.81 9.26 -2.46
CA LEU A 61 7.16 8.97 -1.96
C LEU A 61 8.24 9.32 -2.98
N LYS A 62 8.01 8.99 -4.25
CA LYS A 62 8.94 9.28 -5.36
C LYS A 62 9.09 10.79 -5.57
N ALA A 63 8.01 11.57 -5.43
CA ALA A 63 8.05 13.03 -5.49
C ALA A 63 8.84 13.64 -4.32
N LEU A 64 8.79 13.01 -3.15
CA LEU A 64 9.56 13.37 -1.96
C LEU A 64 11.01 12.83 -1.97
N GLN A 65 11.43 12.19 -3.07
CA GLN A 65 12.75 11.59 -3.23
C GLN A 65 13.10 10.53 -2.16
N VAL A 66 12.09 9.92 -1.53
CA VAL A 66 12.28 8.73 -0.68
C VAL A 66 12.64 7.56 -1.59
N PRO A 67 13.68 6.77 -1.28
CA PRO A 67 13.97 5.54 -2.03
C PRO A 67 12.76 4.61 -2.01
N VAL A 68 12.15 4.40 -3.17
CA VAL A 68 10.91 3.63 -3.26
C VAL A 68 10.92 2.74 -4.49
N ARG A 69 10.48 1.49 -4.32
CA ARG A 69 10.24 0.54 -5.41
C ARG A 69 8.82 -0.01 -5.31
N LEU A 70 8.22 -0.23 -6.46
CA LEU A 70 6.90 -0.83 -6.59
C LEU A 70 7.01 -2.06 -7.50
N LEU A 71 6.52 -3.19 -7.01
CA LEU A 71 6.27 -4.41 -7.77
C LEU A 71 4.77 -4.54 -7.97
N TRP A 72 4.33 -4.57 -9.21
CA TRP A 72 2.93 -4.67 -9.59
C TRP A 72 2.76 -5.94 -10.40
N TYR A 73 1.91 -6.85 -9.92
CA TYR A 73 1.79 -8.21 -10.45
C TYR A 73 0.48 -8.37 -11.25
N PRO A 74 0.55 -8.45 -12.59
CA PRO A 74 -0.63 -8.60 -13.43
C PRO A 74 -1.41 -9.89 -13.15
N GLY A 75 -2.73 -9.78 -13.19
CA GLY A 75 -3.66 -10.87 -12.90
C GLY A 75 -3.58 -11.47 -11.50
N ASN A 76 -2.79 -10.90 -10.57
CA ASN A 76 -2.73 -11.36 -9.18
C ASN A 76 -3.77 -10.62 -8.33
N ASN A 77 -4.38 -11.34 -7.39
CA ASN A 77 -5.28 -10.77 -6.39
C ASN A 77 -4.51 -10.41 -5.11
N HIS A 78 -5.21 -10.26 -4.00
CA HIS A 78 -4.68 -9.85 -2.70
C HIS A 78 -3.51 -10.69 -2.15
N SER A 79 -3.52 -12.00 -2.38
CA SER A 79 -2.50 -12.90 -1.80
C SER A 79 -1.20 -13.01 -2.60
N LEU A 80 -1.12 -12.43 -3.81
CA LEU A 80 0.05 -12.55 -4.70
C LEU A 80 0.56 -13.99 -4.91
N SER A 81 -0.37 -14.95 -5.01
CA SER A 81 -0.07 -16.38 -4.88
C SER A 81 0.18 -17.13 -6.19
N LYS A 82 0.29 -16.45 -7.33
CA LYS A 82 0.78 -17.12 -8.54
C LYS A 82 2.25 -17.43 -8.36
N VAL A 83 2.70 -18.56 -8.90
CA VAL A 83 4.06 -19.08 -8.70
C VAL A 83 5.15 -18.07 -9.06
N ASP A 84 4.95 -17.33 -10.15
CA ASP A 84 5.83 -16.26 -10.62
C ASP A 84 5.86 -15.06 -9.66
N ALA A 85 4.69 -14.58 -9.24
CA ALA A 85 4.55 -13.45 -8.32
C ALA A 85 5.09 -13.76 -6.92
N GLU A 86 4.83 -14.96 -6.40
CA GLU A 86 5.31 -15.39 -5.09
C GLU A 86 6.85 -15.48 -5.08
N SER A 87 7.43 -16.12 -6.09
CA SER A 87 8.88 -16.30 -6.21
C SER A 87 9.61 -14.97 -6.42
N ASP A 88 9.13 -14.14 -7.35
CA ASP A 88 9.70 -12.81 -7.61
C ASP A 88 9.53 -11.89 -6.39
N GLY A 89 8.35 -11.89 -5.76
CA GLY A 89 8.07 -11.09 -4.58
C GLY A 89 8.99 -11.44 -3.42
N PHE A 90 9.15 -12.72 -3.11
CA PHE A 90 10.05 -13.19 -2.06
C PHE A 90 11.49 -12.73 -2.31
N MET A 91 12.01 -12.95 -3.52
CA MET A 91 13.38 -12.58 -3.87
C MET A 91 13.61 -11.08 -3.79
N ASN A 92 12.69 -10.26 -4.31
CA ASN A 92 12.83 -8.81 -4.26
C ASN A 92 12.69 -8.26 -2.83
N ILE A 93 11.88 -8.86 -1.96
CA ILE A 93 11.81 -8.50 -0.55
C ILE A 93 13.16 -8.77 0.13
N ALA A 94 13.72 -9.97 -0.05
CA ALA A 94 15.01 -10.33 0.53
C ALA A 94 16.14 -9.40 0.05
N LEU A 95 16.21 -9.16 -1.27
CA LEU A 95 17.20 -8.24 -1.86
C LEU A 95 17.02 -6.80 -1.36
N TRP A 96 15.79 -6.33 -1.20
CA TRP A 96 15.51 -4.99 -0.69
C TRP A 96 16.01 -4.81 0.74
N VAL A 97 15.78 -5.82 1.60
CA VAL A 97 16.26 -5.84 2.98
C VAL A 97 17.79 -5.86 3.00
N ILE A 98 18.44 -6.74 2.25
CA ILE A 98 19.91 -6.82 2.16
C ILE A 98 20.50 -5.47 1.72
N GLN A 99 19.94 -4.87 0.65
CA GLN A 99 20.40 -3.60 0.11
C GLN A 99 20.37 -2.44 1.13
N HIS A 100 19.38 -2.42 2.03
CA HIS A 100 19.14 -1.27 2.91
C HIS A 100 19.49 -1.52 4.39
N LEU A 101 19.83 -2.75 4.77
CA LEU A 101 20.33 -3.08 6.11
C LEU A 101 21.86 -3.25 6.18
N SER A 102 22.57 -3.17 5.05
CA SER A 102 24.02 -3.36 4.99
C SER A 102 24.47 -4.70 5.61
N LEU A 103 23.68 -5.75 5.40
CA LEU A 103 24.00 -7.13 5.79
C LEU A 103 24.91 -7.79 4.75
#